data_AF-A0A0B8PIA5-F1
#
_entry.id   AF-A0A0B8PIA5-F1
#
_cell.length_a   1.000
_cell.length_b   1.000
_cell.length_c   1.000
_cell.angle_alpha   90.00
_cell.angle_beta   90.00
_cell.angle_gamma   90.00
#
_symmetry.space_group_name_H-M   'P 1'
#
loop_
_entity.id
_entity.type
_entity.pdbx_description
1 polymer ?
#
loop_
_entity_poly.entity_id
_entity_poly.type
_entity_poly.pdbx_seq_one_letter_code
_entity_poly.pdbx_strand_id
1 'polypeptide(L)'
;MAKFNAEDEQLKFEFPKYRNLREAELKFDKEANWQLLDSLDQPVAFEQDKLIHNGMQIGRDYPQELITYNANGGVAAVALTGTAATIAAAQQAQQNTSGVTQPALQETSPAAKSVDANTAEEMLHFWYSKADAETKARFKEYVNSN
;
A
#
# COMPACT_ATOMS: atom_id res chain seq x y z
N MET A 1 5.74 -5.93 -7.99
CA MET A 1 5.35 -6.07 -6.57
C MET A 1 5.95 -7.35 -6.04
N ALA A 2 6.38 -7.36 -4.79
CA ALA A 2 6.98 -8.53 -4.15
C ALA A 2 6.53 -8.61 -2.68
N LYS A 3 6.23 -9.83 -2.21
CA LYS A 3 5.92 -10.14 -0.81
C LYS A 3 6.85 -11.24 -0.33
N PHE A 4 7.51 -11.00 0.79
CA PHE A 4 8.41 -11.95 1.45
C PHE A 4 8.30 -11.75 2.96
N ASN A 5 8.77 -12.74 3.73
CA ASN A 5 8.85 -12.66 5.18
C ASN A 5 10.32 -12.67 5.59
N ALA A 6 10.70 -11.77 6.49
CA ALA A 6 12.02 -11.72 7.11
C ALA A 6 11.90 -11.04 8.47
N GLU A 7 12.66 -11.52 9.45
CA GLU A 7 12.68 -10.99 10.82
C GLU A 7 14.13 -10.82 11.26
N ASP A 8 14.51 -9.59 11.62
CA ASP A 8 15.85 -9.22 12.09
C ASP A 8 17.02 -9.76 11.23
N GLU A 9 16.81 -9.82 9.92
CA GLU A 9 17.77 -10.39 8.97
C GLU A 9 18.16 -9.39 7.88
N GLN A 10 19.45 -9.39 7.52
CA GLN A 10 19.94 -8.64 6.38
C GLN A 10 19.74 -9.46 5.10
N LEU A 11 18.95 -8.91 4.17
CA LEU A 11 18.75 -9.49 2.85
C LEU A 11 19.56 -8.76 1.79
N LYS A 12 20.13 -9.50 0.86
CA LYS A 12 20.79 -9.00 -0.34
C LYS A 12 19.85 -9.14 -1.53
N PHE A 13 19.48 -8.02 -2.12
CA PHE A 13 18.76 -8.00 -3.39
C PHE A 13 19.74 -8.15 -4.55
N GLU A 14 19.54 -9.18 -5.38
CA GLU A 14 20.37 -9.41 -6.57
C GLU A 14 19.54 -9.36 -7.85
N PHE A 15 20.06 -8.60 -8.81
CA PHE A 15 19.51 -8.49 -10.14
C PHE A 15 20.42 -9.22 -11.14
N PRO A 16 19.86 -9.95 -12.12
CA PRO A 16 20.64 -10.66 -13.11
C PRO A 16 21.37 -9.65 -14.01
N LYS A 17 22.57 -10.01 -14.44
CA LYS A 17 23.34 -9.20 -15.39
C LYS A 17 22.78 -9.40 -16.79
N TYR A 18 22.48 -8.30 -17.46
CA TYR A 18 22.10 -8.30 -18.87
C TYR A 18 23.25 -7.76 -19.72
N ARG A 19 23.35 -8.23 -20.97
CA ARG A 19 24.42 -7.78 -21.87
C ARG A 19 24.23 -6.33 -22.32
N ASN A 20 22.99 -5.86 -22.37
CA ASN A 20 22.62 -4.50 -22.78
C ASN A 20 21.19 -4.16 -22.33
N LEU A 21 20.83 -2.88 -22.46
CA LEU A 21 19.52 -2.35 -22.09
C LEU A 21 18.36 -3.06 -22.81
N ARG A 22 18.49 -3.32 -24.12
CA ARG A 22 17.44 -3.97 -24.92
C ARG A 22 17.13 -5.38 -24.42
N GLU A 23 18.15 -6.13 -24.03
CA GLU A 23 17.97 -7.44 -23.41
C GLU A 23 17.31 -7.33 -22.03
N ALA A 24 17.71 -6.33 -21.24
CA ALA A 24 17.10 -6.07 -19.94
C ALA A 24 15.60 -5.76 -20.07
N GLU A 25 15.20 -4.87 -20.99
CA GLU A 25 13.79 -4.53 -21.27
C GLU A 25 13.00 -5.79 -21.67
N LEU A 26 13.48 -6.52 -22.68
CA LEU A 26 12.81 -7.72 -23.18
C LEU A 26 12.64 -8.81 -22.11
N LYS A 27 13.60 -8.95 -21.19
CA LYS A 27 13.55 -9.95 -20.13
C LYS A 27 12.72 -9.46 -18.95
N PHE A 28 12.94 -8.24 -18.48
CA PHE A 28 12.24 -7.65 -17.33
C PHE A 28 10.74 -7.48 -17.58
N ASP A 29 10.35 -7.03 -18.77
CA ASP A 29 8.93 -6.85 -19.12
C ASP A 29 8.17 -8.18 -19.13
N LYS A 30 8.86 -9.27 -19.51
CA LYS A 30 8.32 -10.63 -19.45
C LYS A 30 8.29 -11.14 -18.02
N GLU A 31 9.44 -11.12 -17.36
CA GLU A 31 9.62 -11.63 -16.01
C GLU A 31 10.82 -10.96 -15.34
N ALA A 32 10.56 -10.31 -14.19
CA ALA A 32 11.62 -9.73 -13.39
C ALA A 32 12.34 -10.86 -12.63
N ASN A 33 13.49 -11.30 -13.17
CA ASN A 33 14.26 -12.46 -12.70
C ASN A 33 15.26 -12.10 -11.59
N TRP A 34 14.83 -11.40 -10.55
CA TRP A 34 15.68 -11.06 -9.40
C TRP A 34 15.52 -12.09 -8.27
N GLN A 35 16.43 -12.02 -7.29
CA GLN A 35 16.41 -12.88 -6.12
C GLN A 35 16.72 -12.08 -4.85
N LEU A 36 16.17 -12.54 -3.72
CA LEU A 36 16.60 -12.14 -2.39
C LEU A 36 17.47 -13.25 -1.84
N LEU A 37 18.65 -12.91 -1.38
CA LEU A 37 19.55 -13.82 -0.69
C LEU A 37 19.64 -13.44 0.78
N ASP A 38 19.72 -14.44 1.65
CA ASP A 38 19.96 -14.27 3.07
C ASP A 38 21.44 -13.98 3.37
N SER A 39 21.80 -13.93 4.66
CA SER A 39 23.19 -13.70 5.08
C SER A 39 24.14 -14.86 4.74
N LEU A 40 23.61 -16.02 4.36
CA LEU A 40 24.32 -17.24 3.97
C LEU A 40 24.29 -17.46 2.45
N ASP A 41 23.93 -16.43 1.68
CA ASP A 41 23.74 -16.48 0.23
C ASP A 41 22.70 -17.52 -0.24
N GLN A 42 21.72 -17.86 0.62
CA GLN A 42 20.63 -18.75 0.28
C GLN A 42 19.41 -17.98 -0.25
N PRO A 43 18.72 -18.49 -1.28
CA PRO A 43 17.52 -17.85 -1.80
C PRO A 43 16.39 -17.78 -0.77
N VAL A 44 15.86 -16.58 -0.57
CA VAL A 44 14.64 -16.32 0.21
C VAL A 44 13.44 -16.43 -0.70
N ALA A 45 12.45 -17.22 -0.30
CA ALA A 45 11.21 -17.37 -1.04
C ALA A 45 10.38 -16.08 -0.98
N PHE A 46 9.84 -15.68 -2.13
CA PHE A 46 8.96 -14.52 -2.24
C PHE A 46 7.87 -14.80 -3.28
N GLU A 47 6.76 -14.08 -3.14
CA GLU A 47 5.71 -14.01 -4.13
C GLU A 47 5.88 -12.72 -4.93
N GLN A 48 5.71 -12.80 -6.25
CA GLN A 48 5.83 -11.65 -7.14
C GLN A 48 4.59 -11.50 -8.01
N ASP A 49 4.24 -10.24 -8.26
CA ASP A 49 3.16 -9.89 -9.16
C ASP A 49 3.44 -8.57 -9.89
N LYS A 50 2.71 -8.32 -10.98
CA LYS A 50 2.78 -7.09 -11.76
C LYS A 50 1.66 -6.15 -11.34
N LEU A 51 2.02 -4.90 -11.06
CA LEU A 51 1.04 -3.83 -10.87
C LEU A 51 0.61 -3.31 -12.24
N ILE A 52 -0.36 -3.99 -12.85
CA ILE A 52 -0.84 -3.68 -14.20
C ILE A 52 -1.86 -2.54 -14.14
N HIS A 53 -1.63 -1.50 -14.96
CA HIS A 53 -2.59 -0.44 -15.22
C HIS A 53 -2.95 -0.42 -16.71
N ASN A 54 -4.23 -0.50 -17.03
CA ASN A 54 -4.71 -0.53 -18.41
C ASN A 54 -4.87 0.89 -18.97
N GLY A 55 -4.48 1.12 -20.23
CA GLY A 55 -4.69 2.40 -20.91
C GLY A 55 -3.54 3.42 -20.73
N MET A 56 -3.85 4.71 -20.92
CA MET A 56 -2.87 5.80 -20.88
C MET A 56 -2.40 6.07 -19.45
N GLN A 57 -1.09 5.98 -19.20
CA GLN A 57 -0.49 5.99 -17.86
C GLN A 57 0.09 7.35 -17.44
N ILE A 58 -0.62 8.45 -17.66
CA ILE A 58 -0.16 9.78 -17.22
C ILE A 58 -0.57 10.01 -15.76
N GLY A 59 0.37 10.44 -14.90
CA GLY A 59 0.07 10.83 -13.53
C GLY A 59 -0.29 9.67 -12.60
N ARG A 60 0.33 8.49 -12.79
CA ARG A 60 0.08 7.31 -11.95
C ARG A 60 0.28 7.59 -10.46
N ASP A 61 -0.76 7.30 -9.67
CA ASP A 61 -0.73 7.33 -8.21
C ASP A 61 -0.39 5.92 -7.68
N TYR A 62 0.90 5.58 -7.68
CA TYR A 62 1.37 4.28 -7.19
C TYR A 62 0.89 3.96 -5.77
N PRO A 63 0.93 4.88 -4.79
CA PRO A 63 0.34 4.63 -3.48
C PRO A 63 -1.10 4.15 -3.53
N GLN A 64 -1.96 4.82 -4.30
CA GLN A 64 -3.37 4.43 -4.41
C GLN A 64 -3.54 3.08 -5.11
N GLU A 65 -2.77 2.83 -6.16
CA GLU A 65 -2.81 1.55 -6.87
C GLU A 65 -2.32 0.38 -6.01
N LEU A 66 -1.33 0.60 -5.15
CA LEU A 66 -0.89 -0.40 -4.16
C LEU A 66 -1.98 -0.70 -3.13
N ILE A 67 -2.72 0.31 -2.67
CA ILE A 67 -3.86 0.11 -1.76
C ILE A 67 -4.92 -0.74 -2.43
N THR A 68 -5.33 -0.39 -3.66
CA THR A 68 -6.31 -1.18 -4.43
C THR A 68 -5.80 -2.60 -4.70
N TYR A 69 -4.53 -2.77 -5.04
CA TYR A 69 -3.91 -4.07 -5.27
C TYR A 69 -3.95 -4.97 -4.01
N ASN A 70 -3.56 -4.42 -2.86
CA ASN A 70 -3.59 -5.13 -1.58
C ASN A 70 -5.03 -5.47 -1.16
N ALA A 71 -5.95 -4.52 -1.34
CA ALA A 71 -7.38 -4.69 -1.09
C ALA A 71 -8.00 -5.83 -1.92
N ASN A 72 -7.61 -5.94 -3.19
CA ASN A 72 -8.11 -6.96 -4.11
C ASN A 72 -7.45 -8.34 -3.90
N GLY A 73 -6.51 -8.47 -2.96
CA GLY A 73 -5.86 -9.75 -2.65
C GLY A 73 -4.97 -10.26 -3.78
N GLY A 74 -4.25 -9.36 -4.48
CA GLY A 74 -3.25 -9.77 -5.47
C GLY A 74 -2.22 -10.76 -4.91
N VAL A 75 -1.47 -11.45 -5.77
CA VAL A 75 -0.58 -12.56 -5.36
C VAL A 75 0.46 -12.09 -4.32
N ALA A 76 1.06 -10.93 -4.53
CA ALA A 76 1.99 -10.29 -3.62
C ALA A 76 1.32 -9.29 -2.67
N ALA A 77 0.02 -9.40 -2.42
CA ALA A 77 -0.70 -8.51 -1.51
C ALA A 77 -0.23 -8.74 -0.07
N VAL A 78 0.05 -7.64 0.62
CA VAL A 78 0.30 -7.66 2.06
C VAL A 78 -1.01 -7.39 2.77
N ALA A 79 -1.34 -8.22 3.76
CA ALA A 79 -2.53 -8.01 4.58
C ALA A 79 -2.42 -6.66 5.29
N LEU A 80 -3.28 -5.73 4.91
CA LEU A 80 -3.48 -4.50 5.65
C LEU A 80 -4.18 -4.90 6.96
N THR A 81 -3.53 -4.66 8.09
CA THR A 81 -4.12 -4.91 9.41
C THR A 81 -4.48 -3.59 10.09
N GLY A 82 -5.43 -3.62 11.03
CA GLY A 82 -5.86 -2.42 11.75
C GLY A 82 -6.49 -1.36 10.84
N THR A 83 -6.17 -0.09 11.08
CA THR A 83 -6.80 1.08 10.43
C THR A 83 -6.58 1.10 8.92
N ALA A 84 -5.46 0.56 8.42
CA ALA A 84 -5.19 0.46 6.99
C ALA A 84 -6.20 -0.43 6.26
N ALA A 85 -6.72 -1.48 6.93
CA ALA A 85 -7.80 -2.31 6.41
C ALA A 85 -9.11 -1.52 6.28
N THR A 86 -9.43 -0.68 7.28
CA THR A 86 -10.66 0.13 7.28
C THR A 86 -10.64 1.25 6.24
N ILE A 87 -9.48 1.87 6.00
CA ILE A 87 -9.30 2.89 4.95
C ILE A 87 -9.38 2.26 3.56
N ALA A 88 -8.75 1.10 3.36
CA ALA A 88 -8.85 0.37 2.10
C ALA A 88 -10.29 -0.11 1.81
N ALA A 89 -11.05 -0.52 2.82
CA ALA A 89 -12.46 -0.86 2.69
C ALA A 89 -13.34 0.37 2.36
N ALA A 90 -13.09 1.52 3.01
CA ALA A 90 -13.81 2.76 2.73
C ALA A 90 -13.53 3.32 1.32
N GLN A 91 -12.31 3.17 0.81
CA GLN A 91 -11.95 3.58 -0.56
C GLN A 91 -12.57 2.67 -1.63
N GLN A 92 -12.68 1.37 -1.37
CA GLN A 92 -13.43 0.44 -2.24
C GLN A 92 -14.92 0.81 -2.34
N ALA A 93 -15.52 1.28 -1.23
CA ALA A 93 -16.90 1.76 -1.24
C ALA A 93 -17.08 3.06 -2.06
N GLN A 94 -16.06 3.91 -2.16
CA GLN A 94 -16.10 5.12 -3.00
C GLN A 94 -15.89 4.84 -4.50
N GLN A 95 -15.19 3.76 -4.87
CA GLN A 95 -15.02 3.40 -6.30
C GLN A 95 -16.27 2.74 -6.91
N ASN A 96 -17.18 2.21 -6.09
CA ASN A 96 -18.42 1.58 -6.54
C ASN A 96 -19.66 2.51 -6.52
N THR A 97 -19.49 3.81 -6.26
CA THR A 97 -20.62 4.76 -6.08
C THR A 97 -20.63 5.92 -7.08
N SER A 98 -20.31 5.64 -8.35
CA SER A 98 -20.98 6.36 -9.46
C SER A 98 -22.36 5.74 -9.69
N GLY A 99 -23.24 5.85 -8.70
CA GLY A 99 -24.56 5.22 -8.71
C GLY A 99 -25.34 5.58 -7.46
N VAL A 100 -26.26 6.51 -7.61
CA VAL A 100 -27.08 7.14 -6.58
C VAL A 100 -27.94 6.12 -5.82
N THR A 101 -27.81 6.04 -4.49
CA THR A 101 -28.86 6.06 -3.43
C THR A 101 -28.42 5.32 -2.15
N GLN A 102 -28.61 5.99 -1.02
CA GLN A 102 -28.44 5.56 0.38
C GLN A 102 -29.84 5.18 0.96
N PRO A 103 -30.03 4.55 2.15
CA PRO A 103 -29.15 3.79 3.06
C PRO A 103 -29.69 2.37 3.40
N ALA A 104 -28.82 1.46 3.86
CA ALA A 104 -29.20 0.44 4.84
C ALA A 104 -28.05 0.20 5.83
N LEU A 105 -28.39 0.32 7.11
CA LEU A 105 -27.53 0.11 8.28
C LEU A 105 -27.15 -1.36 8.39
N GLN A 106 -25.85 -1.65 8.57
CA GLN A 106 -25.40 -2.91 9.16
C GLN A 106 -24.11 -2.68 9.95
N GLU A 107 -24.28 -2.67 11.27
CA GLU A 107 -23.22 -2.70 12.25
C GLU A 107 -22.48 -4.04 12.17
N THR A 108 -21.18 -4.02 11.91
CA THR A 108 -20.27 -5.04 12.43
C THR A 108 -19.02 -4.34 12.95
N SER A 109 -18.93 -4.22 14.28
CA SER A 109 -17.70 -3.83 14.97
C SER A 109 -16.72 -5.01 15.00
N PRO A 110 -15.43 -4.80 14.72
CA PRO A 110 -14.37 -5.64 15.28
C PRO A 110 -13.62 -4.88 16.39
N ALA A 111 -13.33 -5.60 17.47
CA ALA A 111 -12.77 -5.15 18.72
C ALA A 111 -11.56 -4.20 18.59
N ALA A 112 -11.60 -3.12 19.37
CA ALA A 112 -10.53 -2.14 19.50
C ALA A 112 -9.27 -2.77 20.13
N LYS A 113 -8.22 -2.94 19.33
CA LYS A 113 -6.84 -3.00 19.83
C LYS A 113 -6.35 -1.57 19.99
N SER A 114 -5.77 -1.28 21.15
CA SER A 114 -5.17 0.02 21.49
C SER A 114 -4.10 0.38 20.45
N VAL A 115 -4.25 1.54 19.83
CA VAL A 115 -3.29 2.11 18.90
C VAL A 115 -2.13 2.68 19.70
N ASP A 116 -0.89 2.25 19.42
CA ASP A 116 0.31 2.81 20.05
C ASP A 116 0.44 4.30 19.76
N ALA A 117 0.95 5.09 20.72
CA ALA A 117 1.00 6.55 20.63
C ALA A 117 1.80 7.07 19.42
N ASN A 118 2.89 6.37 19.05
CA ASN A 118 3.71 6.71 17.88
C ASN A 118 2.92 6.55 16.56
N THR A 119 2.12 5.50 16.47
CA THR A 119 1.25 5.23 15.31
C THR A 119 0.12 6.26 15.22
N ALA A 120 -0.41 6.72 16.36
CA ALA A 120 -1.44 7.75 16.38
C ALA A 120 -0.92 9.11 15.85
N GLU A 121 0.33 9.45 16.18
CA GLU A 121 0.98 10.69 15.71
C GLU A 121 1.22 10.68 14.20
N GLU A 122 1.74 9.59 13.64
CA GLU A 122 1.95 9.44 12.19
C GLU A 122 0.64 9.58 11.40
N MET A 123 -0.46 9.05 11.95
CA MET A 123 -1.79 9.17 11.36
C MET A 123 -2.31 10.61 11.42
N LEU A 124 -2.06 11.34 12.51
CA LEU A 124 -2.40 12.76 12.60
C LEU A 124 -1.63 13.59 11.56
N HIS A 125 -0.34 13.32 11.36
CA HIS A 125 0.45 13.98 10.32
C HIS A 125 -0.09 13.70 8.91
N PHE A 126 -0.46 12.46 8.61
CA PHE A 126 -1.03 12.10 7.32
C PHE A 126 -2.34 12.85 7.05
N TRP A 127 -3.30 12.81 7.97
CA TRP A 127 -4.58 13.51 7.82
C TRP A 127 -4.41 15.03 7.73
N TYR A 128 -3.53 15.60 8.57
CA TYR A 128 -3.22 17.02 8.54
C TYR A 128 -2.53 17.45 7.23
N SER A 129 -1.71 16.60 6.61
CA SER A 129 -1.10 16.90 5.31
C SER A 129 -2.12 16.98 4.17
N LYS A 130 -3.13 16.09 4.18
CA LYS A 130 -4.15 15.95 3.12
C LYS A 130 -5.30 16.96 3.22
N ALA A 131 -5.53 17.53 4.39
CA ALA A 131 -6.59 18.52 4.61
C ALA A 131 -6.34 19.83 3.82
N ASP A 132 -7.40 20.57 3.51
CA ASP A 132 -7.33 21.91 2.95
C ASP A 132 -6.94 22.96 4.02
N ALA A 133 -6.64 24.19 3.59
CA ALA A 133 -6.17 25.25 4.48
C ALA A 133 -7.18 25.64 5.56
N GLU A 134 -8.49 25.60 5.26
CA GLU A 134 -9.55 25.95 6.19
C GLU A 134 -9.71 24.85 7.26
N THR A 135 -9.68 23.59 6.84
CA THR A 135 -9.71 22.43 7.75
C THR A 135 -8.49 22.40 8.68
N LYS A 136 -7.29 22.71 8.17
CA LYS A 136 -6.08 22.81 9.01
C LYS A 136 -6.17 23.94 10.04
N ALA A 137 -6.76 25.08 9.67
CA ALA A 137 -6.95 26.21 10.58
C ALA A 137 -7.90 25.83 11.73
N ARG A 138 -9.05 25.24 11.41
CA ARG A 138 -10.01 24.77 12.43
C ARG A 138 -9.42 23.70 13.36
N PHE A 139 -8.60 22.78 12.82
CA PHE A 139 -7.92 21.78 13.64
C PHE A 139 -6.92 22.41 14.62
N LYS A 140 -6.14 23.40 14.17
CA LYS A 140 -5.23 24.15 15.05
C LYS A 140 -5.95 24.90 16.16
N GLU A 141 -7.09 25.53 15.86
CA GLU A 141 -7.93 26.20 16.87
C GLU A 141 -8.44 25.21 17.93
N TYR A 142 -8.89 24.03 17.50
CA TYR A 142 -9.34 22.97 18.40
C TYR A 142 -8.25 22.51 19.37
N VAL A 143 -7.03 22.26 18.88
CA VAL A 143 -5.90 21.83 19.73
C VAL A 143 -5.46 22.92 20.72
N ASN A 144 -5.59 24.19 20.36
CA ASN A 144 -5.23 25.31 21.24
C ASN A 144 -6.34 25.70 22.24
N SER A 145 -7.54 25.17 22.08
CA SER A 145 -8.72 25.49 22.92
C SER A 145 -9.02 24.41 23.97
N ASN A 146 -8.19 23.38 24.05
CA ASN A 146 -8.25 22.26 24.99
C ASN A 146 -6.92 22.16 25.75
#